data_AF-A0A4R4TVC6-F1
#
_entry.id   AF-A0A4R4TVC6-F1
#
_cell.length_a   1.000
_cell.length_b   1.000
_cell.length_c   1.000
_cell.angle_alpha   90.00
_cell.angle_beta   90.00
_cell.angle_gamma   90.00
#
_symmetry.space_group_name_H-M   'P 1'
#
loop_
_entity.id
_entity.type
_entity.pdbx_description
1 polymer ?
#
loop_
_entity_poly.entity_id
_entity_poly.type
_entity_poly.pdbx_seq_one_letter_code
_entity_poly.pdbx_strand_id
1 'polypeptide(L)'
;QQQGWAPPPRDPARKSLIGALFDLNFDHMVTAKVAKIVYAASLVPITLVSLLLVGYGLDWMERDAALLGFAMLVTAPFLWLIQLLAIRILMEFVINQFKISEYLRVIKDKK
;
A
#
# COMPACT_ATOMS: atom_id res chain seq x y z
N GLN A 1 54.06 -6.15 17.06
CA GLN A 1 52.62 -6.48 16.99
C GLN A 1 52.02 -5.64 15.88
N GLN A 2 51.76 -6.22 14.71
CA GLN A 2 51.19 -5.50 13.55
C GLN A 2 49.67 -5.63 13.62
N GLN A 3 48.96 -4.51 13.84
CA GLN A 3 47.51 -4.45 13.78
C GLN A 3 47.10 -4.36 12.30
N GLY A 4 46.64 -5.48 11.75
CA GLY A 4 46.11 -5.56 10.39
C GLY A 4 44.81 -4.78 10.26
N TRP A 5 44.75 -3.91 9.26
CA TRP A 5 43.54 -3.20 8.84
C TRP A 5 42.42 -4.19 8.50
N ALA A 6 41.30 -4.13 9.23
CA ALA A 6 40.07 -4.82 8.89
C ALA A 6 39.14 -3.86 8.13
N PRO A 7 38.57 -4.24 6.97
CA PRO A 7 37.62 -3.39 6.27
C PRO A 7 36.38 -3.14 7.13
N PRO A 8 35.78 -1.95 7.08
CA PRO A 8 34.57 -1.65 7.85
C PRO A 8 33.45 -2.65 7.47
N PRO A 9 32.61 -3.06 8.43
CA PRO A 9 31.47 -3.92 8.16
C PRO A 9 30.66 -3.31 7.00
N ARG A 10 30.53 -4.04 5.89
CA ARG A 10 29.59 -3.67 4.83
C ARG A 10 28.22 -3.70 5.46
N ASP A 11 27.70 -2.52 5.73
CA ASP A 11 26.37 -2.29 6.27
C ASP A 11 25.36 -3.08 5.41
N PRO A 12 24.68 -4.11 5.93
CA PRO A 12 23.67 -4.86 5.17
C PRO A 12 22.44 -4.00 4.83
N ALA A 13 22.44 -2.72 5.22
CA ALA A 13 21.38 -1.74 5.08
C ALA A 13 21.06 -1.28 3.64
N ARG A 14 21.70 -1.84 2.61
CA ARG A 14 21.29 -1.63 1.20
C ARG A 14 20.82 -2.92 0.52
N LYS A 15 20.00 -3.73 1.19
CA LYS A 15 19.11 -4.62 0.45
C LYS A 15 18.15 -3.73 -0.35
N SER A 16 18.37 -3.70 -1.66
CA SER A 16 17.62 -2.91 -2.64
C SER A 16 16.12 -3.00 -2.37
N LEU A 17 15.46 -1.86 -2.19
CA LEU A 17 13.99 -1.79 -2.03
C LEU A 17 13.27 -2.45 -3.21
N ILE A 18 13.90 -2.43 -4.39
CA ILE A 18 13.42 -3.10 -5.60
C ILE A 18 13.59 -4.62 -5.46
N GLY A 19 14.72 -5.08 -4.93
CA GLY A 19 14.96 -6.51 -4.65
C GLY A 19 13.96 -7.08 -3.64
N ALA A 20 13.56 -6.31 -2.64
CA ALA A 20 12.55 -6.71 -1.67
C ALA A 20 11.12 -6.72 -2.24
N LEU A 21 10.84 -6.01 -3.34
CA LEU A 21 9.55 -6.07 -4.04
C LEU A 21 9.44 -7.33 -4.92
N PHE A 22 10.56 -7.85 -5.41
CA PHE A 22 10.63 -9.11 -6.18
C PHE A 22 11.08 -10.31 -5.33
N ASP A 23 11.23 -10.14 -4.01
CA ASP A 23 11.51 -11.24 -3.09
C ASP A 23 10.21 -11.98 -2.80
N LEU A 24 9.96 -13.06 -3.55
CA LEU A 24 8.81 -13.97 -3.36
C LEU A 24 8.95 -14.86 -2.11
N ASN A 25 10.02 -14.68 -1.33
CA ASN A 25 10.33 -15.49 -0.16
C ASN A 25 9.76 -14.82 1.10
N PHE A 26 8.51 -15.15 1.44
CA PHE A 26 7.76 -14.58 2.57
C PHE A 26 8.19 -15.14 3.95
N ASP A 27 9.49 -15.36 4.18
CA ASP A 27 9.96 -16.10 5.37
C ASP A 27 10.34 -15.18 6.55
N HIS A 28 10.35 -13.86 6.35
CA HIS A 28 10.56 -12.88 7.40
C HIS A 28 9.40 -11.88 7.46
N MET A 29 9.08 -11.37 8.66
CA MET A 29 8.06 -10.37 9.08
C MET A 29 8.07 -9.01 8.32
N VAL A 30 8.29 -9.02 7.01
CA VAL A 30 8.32 -7.86 6.10
C VAL A 30 6.90 -7.36 5.81
N THR A 31 5.88 -8.16 6.10
CA THR A 31 4.51 -7.93 5.65
C THR A 31 3.82 -6.71 6.26
N ALA A 32 4.12 -6.33 7.51
CA ALA A 32 3.58 -5.10 8.11
C ALA A 32 4.16 -3.83 7.46
N LYS A 33 5.42 -3.88 7.02
CA LYS A 33 6.07 -2.75 6.34
C LYS A 33 5.61 -2.66 4.88
N VAL A 34 5.42 -3.80 4.23
CA VAL A 34 4.85 -3.89 2.88
C VAL A 34 3.41 -3.40 2.84
N ALA A 35 2.56 -3.70 3.83
CA ALA A 35 1.18 -3.20 3.88
C ALA A 35 1.12 -1.66 3.82
N LYS A 36 2.03 -0.96 4.49
CA LYS A 36 2.13 0.52 4.42
C LYS A 36 2.52 1.01 3.02
N ILE A 37 3.46 0.31 2.37
CA ILE A 37 3.90 0.63 1.00
C ILE A 37 2.74 0.38 0.03
N VAL A 38 2.03 -0.73 0.16
CA VAL A 38 0.87 -1.06 -0.67
C VAL A 38 -0.23 -0.02 -0.48
N TYR A 39 -0.54 0.39 0.76
CA TYR A 39 -1.50 1.48 1.00
C TYR A 39 -1.11 2.77 0.27
N ALA A 40 0.15 3.19 0.40
CA ALA A 40 0.66 4.38 -0.30
C ALA A 40 0.61 4.22 -1.82
N ALA A 41 0.95 3.04 -2.33
CA ALA A 41 0.88 2.72 -3.75
C ALA A 41 -0.57 2.66 -4.27
N SER A 42 -1.54 2.25 -3.45
CA SER A 42 -2.97 2.20 -3.79
C SER A 42 -3.62 3.59 -3.81
N LEU A 43 -3.10 4.57 -3.07
CA LEU A 43 -3.61 5.95 -3.13
C LEU A 43 -3.48 6.56 -4.53
N VAL A 44 -2.40 6.26 -5.24
CA VAL A 44 -2.14 6.79 -6.59
C VAL A 44 -3.20 6.35 -7.61
N PRO A 45 -3.49 5.05 -7.84
CA PRO A 45 -4.54 4.65 -8.76
C PRO A 45 -5.94 5.05 -8.27
N ILE A 46 -6.22 5.06 -6.97
CA ILE A 46 -7.54 5.49 -6.44
C ILE A 46 -7.81 6.96 -6.77
N THR A 47 -6.81 7.82 -6.53
CA THR A 47 -6.90 9.25 -6.87
C THR A 47 -6.97 9.45 -8.38
N LEU A 48 -6.16 8.71 -9.15
CA LEU A 48 -6.18 8.79 -10.62
C LEU A 48 -7.54 8.38 -11.21
N VAL A 49 -8.15 7.30 -10.73
CA VAL A 49 -9.49 6.86 -11.16
C VAL A 49 -10.52 7.95 -10.87
N SER A 50 -10.48 8.56 -9.68
CA SER A 50 -11.38 9.67 -9.34
C SER A 50 -11.17 10.88 -10.27
N LEU A 51 -9.92 11.24 -10.55
CA LEU A 51 -9.57 12.34 -11.45
C LEU A 51 -10.07 12.09 -12.87
N LEU A 52 -9.89 10.86 -13.37
CA LEU A 52 -10.41 10.43 -14.67
C LEU A 52 -11.94 10.51 -14.70
N LEU A 53 -12.62 10.08 -13.63
CA LEU A 53 -14.08 10.14 -13.55
C LEU A 53 -14.59 11.58 -13.63
N VAL A 54 -13.91 12.52 -12.97
CA VAL A 54 -14.22 13.95 -13.07
C VAL A 54 -13.95 14.46 -14.48
N GLY A 55 -12.79 14.13 -15.07
CA GLY A 55 -12.44 14.55 -16.43
C GLY A 55 -13.43 14.06 -17.48
N TYR A 56 -13.81 12.79 -17.43
CA TYR A 56 -14.86 12.25 -18.29
C TYR A 56 -16.22 12.88 -17.98
N GLY A 57 -16.55 13.09 -16.70
CA GLY A 57 -17.80 13.73 -16.30
C GLY A 57 -17.97 15.13 -16.92
N LEU A 58 -16.89 15.90 -17.00
CA LEU A 58 -16.87 17.21 -17.67
C LEU A 58 -17.05 17.07 -19.20
N ASP A 59 -16.36 16.14 -19.86
CA ASP A 59 -16.53 15.89 -21.31
C ASP A 59 -17.96 15.45 -21.66
N TRP A 60 -18.59 14.61 -20.83
CA TRP A 60 -19.98 14.19 -21.00
C TRP A 60 -20.99 15.32 -20.76
N MET A 61 -20.61 16.34 -19.98
CA MET A 61 -21.44 17.53 -19.75
C MET A 61 -21.50 18.45 -20.96
N GLU A 62 -20.43 18.52 -21.76
CA GLU A 62 -20.39 19.28 -23.01
C GLU A 62 -21.14 18.60 -24.16
N ARG A 63 -21.41 17.30 -24.02
CA ARG A 63 -22.25 16.50 -24.94
C ARG A 63 -23.72 16.55 -24.51
N ASP A 64 -24.63 16.02 -25.33
CA ASP A 64 -26.07 15.86 -25.01
C ASP A 64 -26.39 14.92 -23.82
N ALA A 65 -25.42 14.66 -22.94
CA ALA A 65 -25.50 13.75 -21.79
C ALA A 65 -25.21 14.47 -20.46
N ALA A 66 -25.66 15.72 -20.31
CA ALA A 66 -25.40 16.55 -19.14
C ALA A 66 -25.78 15.91 -17.79
N LEU A 67 -26.88 15.15 -17.76
CA LEU A 67 -27.31 14.42 -16.55
C LEU A 67 -26.28 13.36 -16.12
N LEU A 68 -25.69 12.66 -17.09
CA LEU A 68 -24.71 11.61 -16.85
C LEU A 68 -23.38 12.22 -16.40
N GLY A 69 -22.95 13.33 -17.02
CA GLY A 69 -21.79 14.10 -16.58
C GLY A 69 -21.93 14.62 -15.14
N PHE A 70 -23.09 15.17 -14.78
CA PHE A 70 -23.38 15.61 -13.41
C PHE A 70 -23.36 14.45 -12.41
N ALA A 71 -23.99 13.32 -12.76
CA ALA A 71 -23.97 12.12 -11.91
C ALA A 71 -22.53 11.61 -11.68
N MET A 72 -21.67 11.63 -12.72
CA MET A 72 -20.25 11.28 -12.57
C MET A 72 -19.50 12.25 -11.66
N LEU A 73 -19.73 13.56 -11.80
CA LEU A 73 -19.07 14.57 -10.97
C LEU A 73 -19.43 14.42 -9.49
N VAL A 74 -20.70 14.11 -9.19
CA VAL A 74 -21.17 13.86 -7.83
C VAL A 74 -20.64 12.54 -7.32
N THR A 75 -20.68 11.47 -8.12
CA THR A 75 -20.24 10.14 -7.68
C THR A 75 -18.73 10.01 -7.52
N ALA A 76 -17.92 10.78 -8.25
CA ALA A 76 -16.46 10.76 -8.17
C ALA A 76 -15.88 10.92 -6.74
N PRO A 77 -16.26 11.96 -5.96
CA PRO A 77 -15.78 12.10 -4.58
C PRO A 77 -16.31 11.02 -3.64
N PHE A 78 -17.56 10.55 -3.79
CA PHE A 78 -18.09 9.45 -2.98
C PHE A 78 -17.34 8.15 -3.26
N LEU A 79 -17.13 7.83 -4.54
CA LEU A 79 -16.41 6.63 -4.96
C LEU A 79 -14.96 6.67 -4.48
N TRP A 80 -14.31 7.84 -4.51
CA TRP A 80 -12.96 8.04 -3.97
C TRP A 80 -12.91 7.77 -2.47
N LEU A 81 -13.82 8.37 -1.69
CA LEU A 81 -13.90 8.16 -0.24
C LEU A 81 -14.15 6.68 0.12
N ILE A 82 -15.08 6.04 -0.58
CA ILE A 82 -15.39 4.62 -0.35
C ILE A 82 -14.17 3.74 -0.64
N GLN A 83 -13.45 3.98 -1.74
CA GLN A 83 -12.22 3.25 -2.05
C GLN A 83 -11.13 3.46 -0.99
N LEU A 84 -10.97 4.69 -0.49
CA LEU A 84 -10.04 4.99 0.60
C LEU A 84 -10.38 4.26 1.90
N LEU A 85 -11.67 4.21 2.26
CA LEU A 85 -12.13 3.48 3.44
C LEU A 85 -11.94 1.96 3.24
N ALA A 86 -12.26 1.44 2.06
CA ALA A 86 -12.08 0.02 1.75
C ALA A 86 -10.61 -0.41 1.87
N ILE A 87 -9.68 0.35 1.28
CA ILE A 87 -8.24 0.03 1.40
C ILE A 87 -7.75 0.21 2.84
N ARG A 88 -8.30 1.16 3.61
CA ARG A 88 -7.99 1.32 5.03
C ARG A 88 -8.36 0.08 5.83
N ILE A 89 -9.60 -0.38 5.69
CA ILE A 89 -10.11 -1.57 6.38
C ILE A 89 -9.32 -2.82 5.96
N LEU A 90 -9.03 -2.97 4.67
CA LEU A 90 -8.24 -4.09 4.16
C LEU A 90 -6.83 -4.11 4.77
N MET A 91 -6.14 -2.97 4.82
CA MET A 91 -4.80 -2.90 5.40
C MET A 91 -4.81 -3.15 6.90
N GLU A 92 -5.82 -2.67 7.60
CA GLU A 92 -6.00 -2.94 9.02
C GLU A 92 -6.23 -4.43 9.28
N PHE A 93 -7.06 -5.08 8.45
CA PHE A 93 -7.26 -6.53 8.50
C PHE A 93 -5.95 -7.30 8.24
N VAL A 94 -5.21 -6.94 7.19
CA VAL A 94 -3.92 -7.57 6.86
C VAL A 94 -2.93 -7.43 8.02
N ILE A 95 -2.77 -6.24 8.58
CA ILE A 95 -1.87 -5.99 9.71
C ILE A 95 -2.31 -6.78 10.95
N ASN A 96 -3.61 -6.85 11.23
CA ASN A 96 -4.14 -7.58 12.39
C ASN A 96 -3.87 -9.08 12.29
N GLN A 97 -3.97 -9.69 11.10
CA GLN A 97 -3.59 -11.09 10.90
C GLN A 97 -2.12 -11.34 11.28
N PHE A 98 -1.21 -10.45 10.88
CA PHE A 98 0.21 -10.57 11.25
C PHE A 98 0.43 -10.43 12.76
N LYS A 99 -0.23 -9.46 13.40
CA LYS A 99 -0.12 -9.29 14.86
C LYS A 99 -0.55 -10.55 15.61
N ILE A 100 -1.68 -11.17 15.22
CA ILE A 100 -2.18 -12.41 15.85
C ILE A 100 -1.14 -13.53 15.72
N SER A 101 -0.51 -13.68 14.54
CA SER A 101 0.51 -14.70 14.32
C SER A 101 1.76 -14.51 15.20
N GLU A 102 2.14 -13.26 15.47
CA GLU A 102 3.26 -12.91 16.35
C GLU A 102 2.94 -13.22 17.82
N TYR A 103 1.75 -12.84 18.30
CA TYR A 103 1.31 -13.14 19.67
C TYR A 103 1.32 -14.65 19.98
N LEU A 104 0.91 -15.49 19.02
CA LEU A 104 0.94 -16.94 19.19
C LEU A 104 2.36 -17.51 19.30
N ARG A 105 3.33 -16.93 18.59
CA ARG A 105 4.74 -17.34 18.67
C ARG A 105 5.34 -17.02 20.04
N VAL A 106 5.02 -15.85 20.60
CA VAL A 106 5.47 -15.44 21.96
C VAL A 106 4.93 -16.36 23.06
N ILE A 107 3.69 -16.86 22.93
CA ILE A 107 3.11 -17.78 23.91
C ILE A 107 3.79 -19.16 23.84
N LYS A 108 4.17 -19.62 22.64
CA LYS A 108 4.84 -20.92 22.44
C LYS A 108 6.25 -20.94 23.02
N ASP A 109 7.00 -19.85 22.93
CA ASP A 109 8.38 -19.73 23.46
C ASP A 109 8.45 -19.60 24.99
N LYS A 110 7.30 -19.42 25.67
CA LYS A 110 7.22 -19.24 27.12
C LYS A 110 6.99 -20.54 27.90
N LYS A 111 7.07 -21.69 27.23
CA LYS A 111 7.06 -23.04 27.82
C LYS A 111 8.36 -23.75 27.50
#